data_AF-A0A811NNR8-F1
#
_entry.id   AF-A0A811NNR8-F1
#
_cell.length_a   1.000
_cell.length_b   1.000
_cell.length_c   1.000
_cell.angle_alpha   90.00
_cell.angle_beta   90.00
_cell.angle_gamma   90.00
#
_symmetry.space_group_name_H-M   'P 1'
#
loop_
_entity.id
_entity.type
_entity.pdbx_description
1 polymer ?
#
loop_
_entity_poly.entity_id
_entity_poly.type
_entity_poly.pdbx_seq_one_letter_code
_entity_poly.pdbx_strand_id
1 'polypeptide(L)'
;MASNKKVVVLGLFALALFLVAHCAEAVHICTMRNKFFHGPCMSNKNCAASCIQNGIGGGGYCSSWRQTCRCTLHCWRKTTLAGIEPTQGEDEPAPLDMPRTEVSN
;
A
#
# COMPACT_ATOMS: atom_id res chain seq x y z
N MET A 1 7.68 38.33 -39.18
CA MET A 1 7.80 36.87 -38.95
C MET A 1 8.11 36.56 -37.47
N ALA A 2 7.30 37.06 -36.52
CA ALA A 2 7.58 36.96 -35.08
C ALA A 2 6.58 36.06 -34.32
N SER A 3 5.42 35.76 -34.93
CA SER A 3 4.34 34.97 -34.32
C SER A 3 4.63 33.46 -34.35
N ASN A 4 5.13 32.99 -35.49
CA ASN A 4 5.47 31.61 -35.78
C ASN A 4 6.58 31.05 -34.85
N LYS A 5 7.54 31.88 -34.42
CA LYS A 5 8.57 31.44 -33.45
C LYS A 5 7.97 31.14 -32.08
N LYS A 6 6.99 31.93 -31.63
CA LYS A 6 6.29 31.70 -30.36
C LYS A 6 5.40 30.45 -30.43
N VAL A 7 4.71 30.24 -31.55
CA VAL A 7 3.89 29.05 -31.80
C VAL A 7 4.75 27.78 -31.81
N VAL A 8 5.92 27.82 -32.46
CA VAL A 8 6.86 26.68 -32.45
C VAL A 8 7.38 26.40 -31.04
N VAL A 9 7.76 27.43 -30.28
CA VAL A 9 8.23 27.26 -28.90
C VAL A 9 7.14 26.68 -28.00
N LEU A 10 5.90 27.17 -28.10
CA LEU A 10 4.75 26.63 -27.35
C LEU A 10 4.44 25.18 -27.75
N GLY A 11 4.52 24.85 -29.05
CA GLY A 11 4.31 23.49 -29.54
C GLY A 11 5.36 22.51 -29.03
N LEU A 12 6.65 22.89 -29.05
CA LEU A 12 7.73 22.06 -28.51
C LEU A 12 7.60 21.86 -26.99
N PHE A 13 7.21 22.91 -26.26
CA PHE A 13 6.98 22.82 -24.82
C PHE A 13 5.82 21.87 -24.48
N ALA A 14 4.69 22.00 -25.19
CA ALA A 14 3.54 21.10 -25.00
C ALA A 14 3.89 19.64 -25.33
N LEU A 15 4.64 19.39 -26.41
CA LEU A 15 5.10 18.06 -26.78
C LEU A 15 6.01 17.46 -25.70
N ALA A 16 6.95 18.24 -25.16
CA ALA A 16 7.83 17.80 -24.08
C ALA A 16 7.05 17.40 -22.82
N LEU A 17 6.04 18.19 -22.42
CA LEU A 17 5.18 17.87 -21.28
C LEU A 17 4.38 16.58 -21.51
N PHE A 18 3.86 16.38 -22.72
CA PHE A 18 3.10 15.18 -23.08
C PHE A 18 3.97 13.91 -22.98
N LEU A 19 5.22 13.98 -23.46
CA LEU A 19 6.16 12.87 -23.35
C LEU A 19 6.49 12.53 -21.88
N VAL A 20 6.74 13.55 -21.04
CA VAL A 20 7.00 13.34 -19.60
C VAL A 20 5.80 12.73 -18.89
N ALA A 21 4.58 13.15 -19.22
CA ALA A 21 3.36 12.59 -18.64
C ALA A 21 3.15 11.12 -19.04
N HIS A 22 3.49 10.74 -20.27
CA HIS A 22 3.35 9.36 -20.73
C HIS A 22 4.43 8.43 -20.14
N CYS A 23 5.61 8.94 -19.80
CA CYS A 23 6.67 8.14 -19.15
C CYS A 23 6.47 7.98 -17.63
N ALA A 24 5.42 8.56 -17.04
CA ALA A 24 5.11 8.35 -15.64
C ALA A 24 4.42 6.99 -15.45
N GLU A 25 5.22 5.95 -15.23
CA GLU A 25 4.71 4.65 -14.79
C GLU A 25 3.86 4.84 -13.53
N ALA A 26 2.60 4.44 -13.60
CA ALA A 26 1.69 4.49 -12.46
C ALA A 26 2.19 3.50 -11.39
N VAL A 27 2.93 4.01 -10.41
CA VAL A 27 3.36 3.22 -9.26
C VAL A 27 2.14 2.92 -8.41
N HIS A 28 1.54 1.76 -8.64
CA HIS A 28 0.42 1.29 -7.83
C HIS A 28 0.92 0.95 -6.42
N ILE A 29 0.39 1.67 -5.43
CA ILE A 29 0.67 1.41 -4.01
C ILE A 29 -0.47 0.58 -3.44
N CYS A 30 -0.11 -0.58 -2.90
CA CYS A 30 -0.99 -1.49 -2.21
C CYS A 30 -0.76 -1.39 -0.70
N THR A 31 -1.79 -1.74 0.08
CA THR A 31 -1.68 -1.80 1.53
C THR A 31 -2.05 -3.17 2.05
N MET A 32 -1.28 -3.69 3.00
CA MET A 32 -1.58 -4.95 3.70
C MET A 32 -1.47 -4.79 5.22
N ARG A 33 -2.22 -5.59 5.98
CA ARG A 33 -2.13 -5.60 7.44
C ARG A 33 -0.80 -6.23 7.88
N ASN A 34 -0.10 -5.59 8.81
CA ASN A 34 1.08 -6.18 9.45
C ASN A 34 0.65 -7.19 10.53
N LYS A 35 0.90 -8.49 10.31
CA LYS A 35 0.60 -9.56 11.28
C LYS A 35 1.61 -9.62 12.44
N PHE A 36 2.79 -9.05 12.26
CA PHE A 36 3.88 -9.04 13.26
C PHE A 36 3.83 -7.81 14.17
N PHE A 37 2.92 -6.87 13.91
CA PHE A 37 2.71 -5.71 14.77
C PHE A 37 1.74 -6.08 15.89
N HIS A 38 2.25 -6.16 17.12
CA HIS A 38 1.46 -6.52 18.29
C HIS A 38 0.90 -5.30 19.01
N GLY A 39 -0.35 -5.41 19.44
CA GLY A 39 -1.05 -4.36 20.19
C GLY A 39 -1.59 -3.22 19.33
N PRO A 40 -2.17 -2.19 19.97
CA PRO A 40 -2.73 -1.04 19.29
C PRO A 40 -1.64 -0.20 18.62
N CYS A 41 -1.86 0.13 17.36
CA CYS A 41 -1.00 1.00 16.59
C CYS A 41 -1.22 2.46 17.01
N MET A 42 -0.27 3.00 17.77
CA MET A 42 -0.29 4.39 18.25
C MET A 42 0.77 5.29 17.57
N SER A 43 1.67 4.69 16.79
CA SER A 43 2.77 5.40 16.13
C SER A 43 2.99 4.88 14.72
N ASN A 44 2.78 5.76 13.73
CA ASN A 44 3.09 5.47 12.33
C ASN A 44 4.56 5.10 12.14
N LYS A 45 5.47 5.73 12.90
CA LYS A 45 6.91 5.45 12.83
C LYS A 45 7.23 4.02 13.25
N ASN A 46 6.62 3.54 14.34
CA ASN A 46 6.83 2.17 14.82
C ASN A 46 6.23 1.15 13.84
N CYS A 47 5.05 1.46 13.28
CA CYS A 47 4.42 0.62 12.26
C CYS A 47 5.29 0.51 11.00
N ALA A 48 5.77 1.65 10.47
CA ALA A 48 6.64 1.68 9.30
C ALA A 48 7.96 0.91 9.54
N ALA A 49 8.60 1.10 10.69
CA ALA A 49 9.81 0.38 11.06
C ALA A 49 9.58 -1.14 11.09
N SER A 50 8.47 -1.58 11.68
CA SER A 50 8.09 -3.00 11.72
C SER A 50 7.82 -3.57 10.31
N CYS A 51 7.15 -2.81 9.43
CA CYS A 51 6.92 -3.22 8.05
C CYS A 51 8.22 -3.44 7.26
N ILE A 52 9.20 -2.56 7.47
CA ILE A 52 10.52 -2.65 6.84
C ILE A 52 11.33 -3.82 7.43
N GLN A 53 11.36 -3.94 8.76
CA GLN A 53 12.11 -4.98 9.46
C GLN A 53 11.63 -6.40 9.10
N ASN A 54 10.32 -6.57 8.91
CA ASN A 54 9.72 -7.85 8.53
C ASN A 54 9.63 -8.05 7.00
N GLY A 55 10.21 -7.16 6.20
CA GLY A 55 10.25 -7.29 4.75
C GLY A 55 8.89 -7.20 4.03
N ILE A 56 7.87 -6.68 4.70
CA ILE A 56 6.48 -6.64 4.21
C ILE A 56 6.28 -5.48 3.22
N GLY A 57 6.89 -4.34 3.49
CA GLY A 57 6.71 -3.12 2.71
C GLY A 57 7.78 -2.07 2.97
N GLY A 58 7.79 -1.02 2.16
CA GLY A 58 8.73 0.10 2.29
C GLY A 58 8.31 1.16 3.32
N GLY A 59 7.13 1.00 3.93
CA GLY A 59 6.56 1.93 4.90
C GLY A 59 5.28 1.39 5.52
N GLY A 60 4.63 2.21 6.34
CA GLY A 60 3.38 1.85 6.98
C GLY A 60 2.75 2.96 7.82
N TYR A 61 1.49 2.78 8.18
CA TYR A 61 0.71 3.71 8.97
C TYR A 61 -0.32 2.99 9.85
N CYS A 62 -0.71 3.64 10.94
CA CYS A 62 -1.78 3.18 11.80
C CYS A 62 -3.14 3.54 11.20
N SER A 63 -4.02 2.55 11.06
CA SER A 63 -5.41 2.78 10.69
C SER A 63 -6.18 3.31 11.90
N SER A 64 -6.81 4.48 11.76
CA SER A 64 -7.52 5.17 12.84
C SER A 64 -8.68 4.37 13.44
N TRP A 65 -9.30 3.48 12.66
CA TRP A 65 -10.53 2.79 13.08
C TRP A 65 -10.27 1.54 13.94
N ARG A 66 -9.30 0.71 13.54
CA ARG A 66 -8.99 -0.55 14.24
C ARG A 66 -7.67 -0.52 15.00
N GLN A 67 -7.01 0.64 15.02
CA GLN A 67 -5.63 0.79 15.51
C GLN A 67 -4.71 -0.31 14.97
N THR A 68 -4.91 -0.71 13.71
CA THR A 68 -4.11 -1.76 13.06
C THR A 68 -3.01 -1.13 12.25
N CYS A 69 -1.82 -1.71 12.31
CA CYS A 69 -0.70 -1.31 11.46
C CYS A 69 -0.92 -1.83 10.03
N ARG A 70 -0.89 -0.94 9.04
CA ARG A 70 -0.91 -1.27 7.61
C ARG A 70 0.42 -0.91 6.96
N CYS A 71 1.00 -1.85 6.23
CA CYS A 71 2.21 -1.67 5.45
C CYS A 71 1.88 -1.23 4.03
N THR A 72 2.68 -0.33 3.47
CA THR A 72 2.60 0.12 2.08
C THR A 72 3.64 -0.62 1.23
N LEU A 73 3.20 -1.19 0.11
CA LEU A 73 4.03 -1.92 -0.84
C LEU A 73 3.70 -1.52 -2.28
N HIS A 74 4.63 -1.75 -3.20
CA HIS A 74 4.35 -1.60 -4.62
C HIS A 74 3.56 -2.82 -5.12
N CYS A 75 2.38 -2.63 -5.69
CA CYS A 75 1.48 -3.71 -6.11
C CYS A 75 2.08 -4.66 -7.17
N TRP A 76 3.09 -4.19 -7.92
CA TRP A 76 3.82 -4.99 -8.91
C TRP A 76 4.77 -5.99 -8.25
N ARG A 77 5.06 -5.78 -6.97
CA ARG A 77 5.89 -6.66 -6.17
C ARG A 77 5.07 -7.87 -5.71
N LYS A 78 4.76 -8.77 -6.65
CA LYS A 78 4.73 -10.22 -6.36
C LYS A 78 6.15 -10.69 -6.03
N THR A 79 6.86 -10.00 -5.13
CA THR A 79 8.07 -10.59 -4.57
C THR A 79 7.58 -11.50 -3.49
N THR A 80 7.54 -12.77 -3.85
CA THR A 80 7.87 -13.91 -3.01
C THR A 80 9.06 -13.56 -2.11
N LEU A 81 8.86 -12.74 -1.09
CA LEU A 81 9.78 -12.57 0.02
C LEU A 81 9.07 -13.19 1.21
N ALA A 82 9.41 -14.46 1.44
CA ALA A 82 8.90 -15.33 2.49
C ALA A 82 7.39 -15.67 2.43
N GLY A 83 7.00 -16.55 1.52
CA GLY A 83 5.97 -17.58 1.78
C GLY A 83 4.59 -17.13 2.30
N ILE A 84 4.16 -15.89 2.05
CA ILE A 84 2.79 -15.45 2.33
C ILE A 84 2.21 -14.93 1.02
N GLU A 85 1.37 -15.76 0.42
CA GLU A 85 0.52 -15.40 -0.71
C GLU A 85 -0.29 -14.14 -0.36
N PRO A 86 -0.31 -13.09 -1.22
CA PRO A 86 -1.16 -11.95 -0.98
C PRO A 86 -2.59 -12.38 -1.24
N THR A 87 -3.34 -12.64 -0.17
CA THR A 87 -4.77 -12.90 -0.23
C THR A 87 -5.44 -11.65 -0.80
N GLN A 88 -5.76 -11.74 -2.08
CA GLN A 88 -6.49 -10.75 -2.86
C GLN A 88 -7.95 -10.80 -2.40
N GLY A 89 -8.38 -9.79 -1.65
CA GLY A 89 -9.79 -9.53 -1.37
C GLY A 89 -10.43 -10.54 -0.40
N GLU A 90 -10.98 -10.02 0.68
CA GLU A 90 -12.34 -10.29 1.15
C GLU A 90 -12.46 -9.63 2.52
N ASP A 91 -13.32 -8.62 2.55
CA ASP A 91 -14.03 -8.24 3.76
C ASP A 91 -14.65 -9.50 4.39
N GLU A 92 -14.69 -9.51 5.73
CA GLU A 92 -15.48 -10.44 6.55
C GLU A 92 -14.91 -11.86 6.78
N PRO A 93 -14.23 -12.08 7.92
CA PRO A 93 -14.22 -13.41 8.50
C PRO A 93 -15.60 -13.70 9.10
N ALA A 94 -16.26 -14.70 8.54
CA ALA A 94 -17.42 -15.38 9.10
C ALA A 94 -17.25 -15.64 10.62
N PRO A 95 -18.33 -15.60 11.42
CA PRO A 95 -18.27 -15.94 12.83
C PRO A 95 -17.85 -17.40 12.98
N LEU A 96 -16.64 -17.64 13.49
CA LEU A 96 -16.27 -18.98 13.95
C LEU A 96 -17.05 -19.24 15.24
N ASP A 97 -18.04 -20.12 15.13
CA ASP A 97 -18.73 -20.80 16.23
C ASP A 97 -17.73 -21.17 17.34
N MET A 98 -17.93 -20.62 18.54
CA MET A 98 -17.27 -21.12 19.73
C MET A 98 -18.04 -22.34 20.23
N PRO A 99 -17.38 -23.50 20.48
CA PRO A 99 -18.03 -24.59 21.19
C PRO A 99 -18.29 -24.17 22.64
N ARG A 100 -19.58 -24.12 22.97
CA ARG A 100 -20.11 -23.97 24.34
C ARG A 100 -19.61 -25.15 25.17
N THR A 101 -18.64 -24.90 26.04
CA THR A 101 -18.23 -25.86 27.06
C THR A 101 -19.34 -25.94 28.09
N GLU A 102 -20.07 -27.06 28.12
CA GLU A 102 -20.95 -27.40 29.23
C GLU A 102 -20.07 -27.72 30.45
N VAL A 103 -20.15 -26.88 31.48
CA VAL A 103 -19.73 -27.26 32.83
C VAL A 103 -20.97 -27.79 33.54
N SER A 104 -21.04 -29.11 33.64
CA SER A 104 -21.88 -29.81 34.60
C SER A 104 -21.00 -30.19 35.78
N ASN A 105 -21.18 -29.51 36.92
CA ASN A 105 -21.26 -30.07 38.29
C ASN A 105 -21.48 -28.94 39.29
#